data_AF-A0A7C0Z086-F1
#
_entry.id   AF-A0A7C0Z086-F1
#
_cell.length_a   1.000
_cell.length_b   1.000
_cell.length_c   1.000
_cell.angle_alpha   90.00
_cell.angle_beta   90.00
_cell.angle_gamma   90.00
#
_symmetry.space_group_name_H-M   'P 1'
#
loop_
_entity.id
_entity.type
_entity.pdbx_description
1 polymer ?
#
loop_
_entity_poly.entity_id
_entity_poly.type
_entity_poly.pdbx_seq_one_letter_code
_entity_poly.pdbx_strand_id
1 'polypeptide(L)' 'DKYFTHSLGHGVGINIHEFPNLGSIDQGNFKNKMVFTIEPGLYHKNFGGIRIEDLCLMDKKCKILSKATKKLIEIN' A
#
# COMPACT_ATOMS: atom_id res chain seq x y z
N ASP A 1 -8.05 10.85 -10.02
CA ASP A 1 -8.08 9.40 -10.32
C ASP A 1 -7.55 8.94 -11.68
N LYS A 2 -7.36 9.79 -12.71
CA LYS A 2 -6.87 9.30 -14.02
C LYS A 2 -5.53 8.56 -13.98
N TYR A 3 -4.65 8.89 -13.03
CA TYR A 3 -3.30 8.33 -12.92
C TYR A 3 -3.13 7.34 -11.77
N PHE A 4 -4.11 7.22 -10.87
CA PHE A 4 -4.13 6.25 -9.77
C PHE A 4 -5.12 5.15 -10.13
N THR A 5 -4.63 4.04 -10.66
CA THR A 5 -5.45 3.07 -11.41
C THR A 5 -5.56 1.71 -10.72
N HIS A 6 -5.22 1.60 -9.45
CA HIS A 6 -5.28 0.35 -8.68
C HIS A 6 -5.75 0.62 -7.24
N SER A 7 -6.02 -0.45 -6.48
CA SER A 7 -6.36 -0.36 -5.05
C SER A 7 -5.23 0.30 -4.26
N LEU A 8 -5.56 0.95 -3.13
CA LEU A 8 -4.55 1.52 -2.24
C LEU A 8 -3.61 0.47 -1.63
N GLY A 9 -4.06 -0.78 -1.52
CA GLY A 9 -3.28 -1.90 -1.02
C GLY A 9 -4.13 -3.14 -0.79
N HIS A 10 -3.55 -4.11 -0.08
CA HIS A 10 -4.16 -5.42 0.20
C HIS A 10 -3.61 -6.02 1.50
N GLY A 11 -4.27 -7.04 2.04
CA GLY A 11 -3.77 -7.84 3.15
C GLY A 11 -2.56 -8.67 2.72
N VAL A 12 -1.67 -8.93 3.68
CA VAL A 12 -0.45 -9.73 3.49
C VAL A 12 -0.27 -10.69 4.67
N GLY A 13 0.04 -11.95 4.36
CA GLY A 13 0.24 -12.98 5.37
C GLY A 13 1.02 -14.16 4.79
N ILE A 14 0.40 -15.34 4.79
CA ILE A 14 0.97 -16.51 4.10
C ILE A 14 0.93 -16.26 2.59
N ASN A 15 -0.14 -15.61 2.12
CA ASN A 15 -0.25 -15.17 0.75
C ASN A 15 0.24 -13.73 0.61
N ILE A 16 0.84 -13.44 -0.54
CA ILE A 16 1.23 -12.06 -0.89
C ILE A 16 -0.01 -11.18 -0.96
N HIS A 17 -1.10 -11.67 -1.57
CA HIS A 17 -2.38 -10.97 -1.64
C HIS A 17 -3.44 -11.76 -0.87
N GLU A 18 -3.97 -11.17 0.20
CA GLU A 18 -5.11 -11.69 0.97
C GLU A 18 -6.03 -10.55 1.42
N PHE A 19 -7.18 -10.88 2.02
CA PHE A 19 -8.07 -9.86 2.58
C PHE A 19 -7.45 -9.20 3.82
N PRO A 20 -7.77 -7.92 4.11
CA PRO A 20 -8.71 -7.08 3.39
C PRO A 20 -8.10 -6.43 2.14
N ASN A 21 -8.92 -6.19 1.13
CA ASN A 21 -8.56 -5.29 0.03
C ASN A 21 -8.80 -3.84 0.45
N LEU A 22 -7.91 -2.93 0.04
CA LEU A 22 -8.02 -1.50 0.30
C LEU A 22 -8.39 -0.77 -0.99
N GLY A 23 -9.54 -1.11 -1.57
CA GLY A 23 -10.08 -0.45 -2.76
C GLY A 23 -11.12 0.62 -2.42
N SER A 24 -11.47 1.46 -3.39
CA SER A 24 -12.55 2.47 -3.23
C SER A 24 -13.94 1.86 -3.00
N ILE A 25 -14.12 0.59 -3.39
CA ILE A 25 -15.39 -0.14 -3.31
C ILE A 25 -15.43 -1.02 -2.04
N ASP A 26 -14.27 -1.35 -1.47
CA ASP A 26 -14.17 -2.21 -0.30
C ASP A 26 -14.16 -1.37 0.98
N GLN A 27 -15.13 -1.59 1.86
CA GLN A 27 -15.20 -0.92 3.16
C GLN A 27 -14.27 -1.53 4.23
N GLY A 28 -13.37 -2.44 3.83
CA GLY A 28 -12.24 -2.98 4.60
C GLY A 28 -12.43 -3.00 6.12
N ASN A 29 -13.04 -4.05 6.66
CA ASN A 29 -13.17 -4.22 8.11
C ASN A 29 -11.80 -4.57 8.73
N PHE A 30 -11.03 -3.56 9.10
CA PHE A 30 -9.76 -3.74 9.79
C PHE A 30 -9.97 -4.25 11.20
N LYS A 31 -9.27 -5.34 11.53
CA LYS A 31 -9.16 -5.87 12.88
C LYS A 31 -7.71 -5.78 13.34
N ASN A 32 -7.51 -5.63 14.64
CA ASN A 32 -6.19 -5.73 15.22
C ASN A 32 -5.50 -7.03 14.78
N LYS A 33 -4.17 -6.96 14.61
CA LYS A 33 -3.29 -8.03 14.12
C LYS A 33 -3.34 -8.30 12.62
N MET A 34 -4.18 -7.61 11.85
CA MET A 34 -4.09 -7.66 10.38
C MET A 34 -2.84 -6.93 9.89
N VAL A 35 -2.17 -7.52 8.91
CA VAL A 35 -1.04 -6.91 8.18
C VAL A 35 -1.49 -6.65 6.74
N PHE A 36 -1.17 -5.47 6.22
CA PHE A 36 -1.60 -5.01 4.90
C PHE A 36 -0.61 -3.99 4.32
N THR A 37 -0.67 -3.79 3.02
CA THR A 37 0.09 -2.75 2.30
C THR A 37 -0.66 -1.42 2.29
N ILE A 38 0.09 -0.33 2.30
CA ILE A 38 -0.38 0.98 1.84
C ILE A 38 0.60 1.42 0.74
N GLU A 39 0.12 1.44 -0.50
CA GLU A 39 0.97 1.50 -1.70
C GLU A 39 0.42 2.40 -2.80
N PRO A 40 0.02 3.66 -2.54
CA PRO A 40 -0.50 4.53 -3.58
C PRO A 40 0.50 4.70 -4.73
N GLY A 41 0.00 4.65 -5.96
CA GLY A 41 0.81 4.79 -7.17
C GLY A 41 0.22 5.75 -8.18
N LEU A 42 1.07 6.55 -8.80
CA LEU A 42 0.71 7.45 -9.91
C LEU A 42 1.50 7.07 -11.15
N TYR A 43 0.79 6.81 -12.26
CA TYR A 43 1.40 6.36 -13.50
C TYR A 43 0.94 7.25 -14.65
N HIS A 44 1.88 7.97 -15.26
CA HIS A 44 1.62 8.78 -16.44
C HIS A 44 2.17 8.09 -17.68
N LYS A 45 1.26 7.77 -18.61
CA LYS A 45 1.62 7.19 -19.90
C LYS A 45 2.67 8.06 -20.60
N ASN A 46 3.77 7.45 -21.03
CA ASN A 46 4.92 8.08 -21.71
C ASN A 46 5.90 8.89 -20.84
N PHE A 47 5.73 8.94 -19.51
CA PHE A 47 6.72 9.57 -18.61
C PHE A 47 7.29 8.55 -17.63
N GLY A 48 6.42 7.76 -16.99
CA GLY A 48 6.80 6.80 -15.96
C GLY A 48 5.78 6.77 -14.83
N GLY A 49 6.20 6.34 -13.66
CA GLY A 49 5.35 6.33 -12.48
C GLY A 49 6.14 6.27 -11.18
N ILE A 50 5.44 6.53 -10.09
CA ILE A 50 5.94 6.43 -8.73
C ILE A 50 4.97 5.59 -7.91
N ARG A 51 5.50 4.67 -7.13
CA ARG A 51 4.77 3.96 -6.07
C ARG A 51 5.68 3.89 -4.85
N ILE A 52 5.10 4.17 -3.69
CA ILE A 52 5.77 4.02 -2.40
C ILE A 52 4.89 3.09 -1.58
N GLU A 53 5.46 1.98 -1.13
CA GLU A 53 4.76 0.91 -0.44
C GLU A 53 5.36 0.68 0.95
N ASP A 54 4.50 0.68 1.96
CA ASP A 54 4.83 0.24 3.31
C ASP A 54 3.94 -0.95 3.70
N LEU A 55 4.53 -1.90 4.45
CA LEU A 55 3.77 -2.87 5.23
C LEU A 55 3.31 -2.23 6.54
N CYS A 56 2.05 -2.45 6.88
CA CYS A 56 1.39 -1.87 8.03
C CYS A 56 0.73 -2.97 8.88
N LEU A 57 0.81 -2.84 10.20
CA LEU A 57 0.08 -3.65 11.18
C LEU A 57 -1.04 -2.80 11.78
N MET A 58 -2.27 -3.32 11.82
CA MET A 58 -3.32 -2.73 12.64
C MET A 58 -3.13 -3.16 14.10
N ASP A 59 -2.84 -2.21 14.98
CA ASP A 59 -2.76 -2.41 16.44
C ASP A 59 -3.33 -1.20 17.18
N LYS A 60 -4.67 -1.15 17.31
CA LYS A 60 -5.50 0.00 17.72
C LYS A 60 -5.37 1.23 16.81
N LYS A 61 -4.23 1.39 16.15
CA LYS A 61 -3.89 2.34 15.10
C LYS A 61 -3.01 1.63 14.07
N CYS A 62 -2.83 2.24 12.91
CA CYS A 62 -1.89 1.77 11.90
C CYS A 62 -0.45 1.96 12.39
N LYS A 63 0.35 0.90 12.38
CA LYS A 63 1.78 0.90 12.68
C LYS A 63 2.57 0.47 11.45
N ILE A 64 3.47 1.33 10.98
CA ILE A 64 4.36 1.02 9.85
C ILE A 64 5.43 0.01 10.29
N LEU A 65 5.63 -1.04 9.50
CA LEU A 65 6.64 -2.09 9.71
C LEU A 65 7.86 -1.88 8.80
N SER A 66 7.64 -1.38 7.58
CA SER A 66 8.70 -1.03 6.64
C SER A 66 9.59 0.10 7.17
N LYS A 67 10.91 -0.03 7.00
CA LYS A 67 11.91 0.92 7.52
C LYS A 67 12.60 1.75 6.43
N ALA A 68 12.38 1.40 5.16
CA ALA A 68 12.98 2.12 4.04
C ALA A 68 12.52 3.59 4.04
N THR A 69 13.42 4.47 3.60
CA THR A 69 13.05 5.87 3.42
C THR A 69 12.02 6.01 2.31
N LYS A 70 11.10 6.96 2.48
CA LYS A 70 10.11 7.34 1.46
C LYS A 70 10.59 8.54 0.62
N LYS A 71 11.82 9.02 0.89
CA LYS A 71 12.46 10.07 0.10
C LYS A 71 12.98 9.48 -1.21
N LEU A 72 12.96 10.30 -2.26
CA LEU A 72 13.64 9.99 -3.49
C LEU A 72 15.14 9.80 -3.22
N ILE A 73 15.68 8.66 -3.65
CA ILE A 73 17.11 8.38 -3.66
C ILE A 73 17.52 8.30 -5.13
N GLU A 74 18.49 9.13 -5.50
CA GLU A 74 19.18 9.03 -6.79
C GLU A 74 20.37 8.09 -6.62
N ILE A 75 20.43 7.05 -7.44
CA ILE A 75 21.53 6.07 -7.43
C ILE A 75 22.44 6.46 -8.60
N ASN A 76 23.68 6.88 -8.27
CA ASN A 76 24.72 7.19 -9.25
C ASN A 76 25.35 5.93 -9.85
#